data_AF-A0A1Z9PZ33-F1
#
_entry.id   AF-A0A1Z9PZ33-F1
#
_cell.length_a   1.000
_cell.length_b   1.000
_cell.length_c   1.000
_cell.angle_alpha   90.00
_cell.angle_beta   90.00
_cell.angle_gamma   90.00
#
_symmetry.space_group_name_H-M   'P 1'
#
loop_
_entity.id
_entity.type
_entity.pdbx_description
1 polymer ?
#
loop_
_entity_poly.entity_id
_entity_poly.type
_entity_poly.pdbx_seq_one_letter_code
_entity_poly.pdbx_strand_id
1 'polypeptide(L)'
;MYDKQYEDRLASWAEFRSTLETSHDPIQDTIDFFSKAPLVNIQTDPYTPSSWPDPWELIKENIYCPFVKILAICYTLQLTDILSRESFEIHITHDQKKSSTYYLLYVGDRVIGYTEGTHVQINQLPNSIISHHEYPMPALN
;
A
#
# COMPACT_ATOMS: atom_id res chain seq x y z
N MET A 1 -0.73 -12.97 -11.65
CA MET A 1 0.30 -11.90 -11.69
C MET A 1 1.63 -12.46 -11.22
N TYR A 2 1.70 -12.98 -10.00
CA TYR A 2 2.97 -13.29 -9.31
C TYR A 2 3.85 -14.38 -9.94
N ASP A 3 3.28 -15.30 -10.74
CA ASP A 3 4.02 -16.37 -11.43
C ASP A 3 4.32 -16.08 -12.92
N LYS A 4 4.06 -14.86 -13.40
CA LYS A 4 4.21 -14.51 -14.82
C LYS A 4 5.53 -13.79 -15.13
N GLN A 5 5.88 -13.67 -16.40
CA GLN A 5 6.97 -12.80 -16.87
C GLN A 5 6.64 -11.32 -16.64
N TYR A 6 7.65 -10.45 -16.67
CA TYR A 6 7.49 -9.03 -16.34
C TYR A 6 6.43 -8.33 -17.20
N GLU A 7 6.45 -8.53 -18.52
CA GLU A 7 5.49 -7.91 -19.45
C GLU A 7 4.05 -8.33 -19.12
N ASP A 8 3.83 -9.61 -18.86
CA ASP A 8 2.52 -10.14 -18.47
C ASP A 8 2.08 -9.64 -17.08
N ARG A 9 3.02 -9.42 -16.16
CA ARG A 9 2.77 -8.82 -14.85
C ARG A 9 2.31 -7.37 -15.00
N LEU A 10 3.02 -6.60 -15.81
CA LEU A 10 2.69 -5.21 -16.11
C LEU A 10 1.32 -5.10 -16.78
N ALA A 11 1.02 -5.97 -17.75
CA ALA A 11 -0.28 -6.03 -18.40
C ALA A 11 -1.39 -6.41 -17.40
N SER A 12 -1.17 -7.43 -16.57
CA SER A 12 -2.16 -7.85 -15.56
C SER A 12 -2.42 -6.75 -14.51
N TRP A 13 -1.39 -5.99 -14.13
CA TRP A 13 -1.53 -4.87 -13.20
C TRP A 13 -2.23 -3.67 -13.83
N ALA A 14 -1.93 -3.36 -15.10
CA ALA A 14 -2.63 -2.32 -15.84
C ALA A 14 -4.13 -2.64 -15.99
N GLU A 15 -4.46 -3.88 -16.39
CA GLU A 15 -5.85 -4.36 -16.46
C GLU A 15 -6.54 -4.25 -15.10
N PHE A 16 -5.89 -4.70 -14.03
CA PHE A 16 -6.41 -4.57 -12.67
C PHE A 16 -6.73 -3.10 -12.32
N ARG A 17 -5.80 -2.17 -12.55
CA ARG A 17 -6.05 -0.73 -12.31
C ARG A 17 -7.26 -0.21 -13.08
N SER A 18 -7.45 -0.63 -14.33
CA SER A 18 -8.64 -0.24 -15.10
C SER A 18 -9.94 -0.74 -14.47
N THR A 19 -9.93 -1.88 -13.76
CA THR A 19 -11.14 -2.37 -13.07
C THR A 19 -11.51 -1.51 -11.86
N LEU A 20 -10.52 -0.88 -11.20
CA LEU A 20 -10.72 -0.06 -10.01
C LEU A 20 -11.56 1.19 -10.28
N GLU A 21 -11.48 1.77 -11.49
CA GLU A 21 -12.24 2.96 -11.89
C GLU A 21 -13.77 2.81 -11.77
N THR A 22 -14.24 1.56 -11.79
CA THR A 22 -15.66 1.21 -11.67
C THR A 22 -15.97 0.38 -10.43
N SER A 23 -14.98 0.15 -9.58
CA SER A 23 -15.15 -0.63 -8.36
C SER A 23 -16.00 0.11 -7.33
N HIS A 24 -16.78 -0.65 -6.57
CA HIS A 24 -17.52 -0.13 -5.42
C HIS A 24 -16.60 0.19 -4.24
N ASP A 25 -15.54 -0.62 -4.04
CA ASP A 25 -14.54 -0.45 -2.98
C ASP A 25 -13.13 -0.68 -3.57
N PRO A 26 -12.59 0.30 -4.31
CA PRO A 26 -11.28 0.19 -4.95
C PRO A 26 -10.14 -0.04 -3.95
N ILE A 27 -10.30 0.42 -2.70
CA ILE A 27 -9.31 0.23 -1.63
C ILE A 27 -9.27 -1.24 -1.24
N GLN A 28 -10.43 -1.84 -0.93
CA GLN A 28 -10.51 -3.25 -0.55
C GLN A 28 -10.05 -4.17 -1.69
N ASP A 29 -10.47 -3.88 -2.93
CA ASP A 29 -10.03 -4.67 -4.09
C ASP A 29 -8.51 -4.67 -4.26
N THR A 30 -7.85 -3.54 -3.98
CA THR A 30 -6.39 -3.41 -4.03
C THR A 30 -5.70 -4.17 -2.91
N ILE A 31 -6.26 -4.15 -1.69
CA ILE A 31 -5.79 -4.96 -0.57
C ILE A 31 -5.87 -6.45 -0.93
N ASP A 32 -7.02 -6.88 -1.46
CA ASP A 32 -7.27 -8.28 -1.83
C ASP A 32 -6.35 -8.73 -2.97
N PHE A 33 -6.02 -7.84 -3.90
CA PHE A 33 -5.08 -8.11 -4.97
C PHE A 33 -3.68 -8.42 -4.43
N PHE A 34 -3.11 -7.54 -3.60
CA PHE A 34 -1.76 -7.70 -3.03
C PHE A 34 -1.68 -8.68 -1.85
N SER A 35 -2.82 -9.07 -1.26
CA SER A 35 -2.87 -10.12 -0.23
C SER A 35 -2.31 -11.46 -0.76
N LYS A 36 -2.54 -11.74 -2.05
CA LYS A 36 -2.13 -12.96 -2.75
C LYS A 36 -0.63 -13.02 -3.07
N ALA A 37 0.08 -11.91 -2.92
CA ALA A 37 1.51 -11.85 -3.18
C ALA A 37 2.29 -12.59 -2.08
N PRO A 38 3.24 -13.49 -2.43
CA PRO A 38 4.08 -14.17 -1.46
C PRO A 38 4.92 -13.15 -0.67
N LEU A 39 5.03 -13.36 0.63
CA LEU A 39 5.72 -12.44 1.55
C LEU A 39 7.17 -12.86 1.78
N VAL A 40 8.07 -11.88 1.74
CA VAL A 40 9.44 -11.99 2.25
C VAL A 40 9.62 -11.18 3.53
N ASN A 41 10.71 -11.44 4.26
CA ASN A 41 10.96 -10.80 5.55
C ASN A 41 11.23 -9.28 5.41
N ILE A 42 12.26 -8.89 4.65
CA ILE A 42 12.67 -7.49 4.46
C ILE A 42 13.20 -7.33 3.04
N GLN A 43 12.86 -6.22 2.39
CA GLN A 43 13.31 -5.87 1.04
C GLN A 43 13.73 -4.40 0.96
N THR A 44 12.94 -3.50 1.53
CA THR A 44 13.17 -2.05 1.50
C THR A 44 13.20 -1.49 2.92
N ASP A 45 14.06 -0.49 3.15
CA ASP A 45 14.10 0.26 4.40
C ASP A 45 12.92 1.24 4.48
N PRO A 46 12.00 1.08 5.43
CA PRO A 46 10.84 1.96 5.55
C PRO A 46 11.22 3.38 6.00
N TYR A 47 12.39 3.62 6.58
CA TYR A 47 12.76 4.94 7.11
C TYR A 47 13.45 5.86 6.11
N THR A 48 13.80 5.34 4.93
CA THR A 48 14.58 6.05 3.90
C THR A 48 13.76 6.18 2.60
N PRO A 49 12.92 7.22 2.45
CA PRO A 49 12.07 7.41 1.26
C PRO A 49 12.80 7.40 -0.07
N SER A 50 14.04 7.89 -0.11
CA SER A 50 14.85 7.89 -1.33
C SER A 50 15.28 6.49 -1.80
N SER A 51 15.08 5.46 -0.97
CA SER A 51 15.35 4.06 -1.30
C SER A 51 14.11 3.29 -1.74
N TRP A 52 12.93 3.92 -1.71
CA TRP A 52 11.69 3.24 -2.05
C TRP A 52 11.60 3.02 -3.56
N PRO A 53 11.29 1.79 -4.00
CA PRO A 53 11.16 1.50 -5.42
C PRO A 53 9.96 2.23 -6.00
N ASP A 54 10.05 2.60 -7.27
CA ASP A 54 8.92 3.17 -7.99
C ASP A 54 7.84 2.10 -8.29
N PRO A 55 6.63 2.49 -8.74
CA PRO A 55 5.54 1.54 -9.00
C PRO A 55 5.91 0.45 -10.02
N TRP A 56 6.70 0.78 -11.05
CA TRP A 56 7.10 -0.15 -12.09
C TRP A 56 8.21 -1.09 -11.60
N GLU A 57 9.16 -0.57 -10.82
CA GLU A 57 10.19 -1.36 -10.14
C GLU A 57 9.55 -2.41 -9.22
N LEU A 58 8.50 -2.05 -8.47
CA LEU A 58 7.76 -3.01 -7.64
C LEU A 58 7.19 -4.18 -8.43
N ILE A 59 6.57 -3.90 -9.59
CA ILE A 59 6.02 -4.96 -10.44
C ILE A 59 7.12 -5.79 -11.09
N LYS A 60 8.26 -5.16 -11.43
CA LYS A 60 9.44 -5.79 -12.01
C LYS A 60 10.12 -6.75 -11.03
N GLU A 61 10.37 -6.29 -9.81
CA GLU A 61 10.99 -7.09 -8.76
C GLU A 61 10.04 -8.20 -8.29
N ASN A 62 8.75 -7.90 -8.11
CA ASN A 62 7.72 -8.86 -7.69
C ASN A 62 8.09 -9.60 -6.38
N ILE A 63 8.80 -8.89 -5.52
CA ILE A 63 9.11 -9.29 -4.14
C ILE A 63 8.33 -8.32 -3.25
N TYR A 64 7.72 -8.85 -2.18
CA TYR A 64 6.84 -8.08 -1.31
C TYR A 64 7.16 -8.37 0.15
N CYS A 65 7.62 -7.36 0.88
CA CYS A 65 7.62 -7.35 2.35
C CYS A 65 6.40 -6.54 2.87
N PRO A 66 6.11 -6.54 4.19
CA PRO A 66 4.97 -5.80 4.73
C PRO A 66 4.94 -4.31 4.33
N PHE A 67 6.10 -3.65 4.32
CA PHE A 67 6.21 -2.25 3.90
C PHE A 67 6.02 -2.06 2.40
N VAL A 68 6.65 -2.93 1.60
CA VAL A 68 6.52 -2.91 0.13
C VAL A 68 5.06 -3.17 -0.31
N LYS A 69 4.30 -4.00 0.41
CA LYS A 69 2.86 -4.15 0.17
C LYS A 69 2.10 -2.83 0.35
N ILE A 70 2.43 -2.07 1.39
CA ILE A 70 1.84 -0.75 1.61
C ILE A 70 2.19 0.21 0.47
N LEU A 71 3.44 0.23 0.01
CA LEU A 71 3.83 1.02 -1.17
C LEU A 71 3.07 0.59 -2.42
N ALA A 72 2.97 -0.71 -2.67
CA ALA A 72 2.28 -1.25 -3.83
C ALA A 72 0.79 -0.87 -3.86
N ILE A 73 0.12 -0.91 -2.70
CA ILE A 73 -1.26 -0.45 -2.54
C ILE A 73 -1.33 1.07 -2.79
N CYS A 74 -0.48 1.86 -2.12
CA CYS A 74 -0.43 3.32 -2.27
C CYS A 74 -0.33 3.74 -3.74
N TYR A 75 0.70 3.25 -4.44
CA TYR A 75 0.94 3.60 -5.83
C TYR A 75 -0.16 3.11 -6.76
N THR A 76 -0.72 1.92 -6.52
CA THR A 76 -1.81 1.40 -7.34
C THR A 76 -3.04 2.30 -7.24
N LEU A 77 -3.41 2.75 -6.04
CA LEU A 77 -4.55 3.66 -5.82
C LEU A 77 -4.28 5.05 -6.41
N GLN A 78 -3.09 5.61 -6.23
CA GLN A 78 -2.70 6.91 -6.80
C GLN A 78 -2.77 6.94 -8.34
N LEU A 79 -2.53 5.80 -8.98
CA LEU A 79 -2.56 5.63 -10.43
C LEU A 79 -3.97 5.31 -10.98
N THR A 80 -5.03 5.55 -10.19
CA THR A 80 -6.43 5.49 -10.62
C THR A 80 -7.02 6.89 -10.68
N ASP A 81 -7.87 7.17 -11.66
CA ASP A 81 -8.49 8.49 -11.82
C ASP A 81 -9.41 8.81 -10.63
N ILE A 82 -10.16 7.81 -10.14
CA ILE A 82 -11.11 7.98 -9.03
C ILE A 82 -10.46 8.34 -7.67
N LEU A 83 -9.22 7.89 -7.42
CA LEU A 83 -8.51 8.13 -6.15
C LEU A 83 -7.28 9.01 -6.29
N SER A 84 -6.91 9.43 -7.51
CA SER A 84 -5.77 10.33 -7.78
C SER A 84 -5.81 11.65 -7.01
N ARG A 85 -7.00 12.08 -6.58
CA ARG A 85 -7.23 13.34 -5.86
C ARG A 85 -7.20 13.21 -4.33
N GLU A 86 -7.16 11.99 -3.82
CA GLU A 86 -7.10 11.74 -2.38
C GLU A 86 -5.71 12.08 -1.82
N SER A 87 -5.66 12.37 -0.53
CA SER A 87 -4.39 12.53 0.20
C SER A 87 -3.87 11.16 0.63
N PHE A 88 -2.59 10.90 0.33
CA PHE A 88 -1.91 9.66 0.69
C PHE A 88 -0.77 9.93 1.65
N GLU A 89 -0.75 9.24 2.79
CA GLU A 89 0.30 9.37 3.79
C GLU A 89 0.67 7.99 4.35
N ILE A 90 1.98 7.73 4.46
CA ILE A 90 2.48 6.49 5.07
C ILE A 90 3.00 6.81 6.47
N HIS A 91 2.43 6.14 7.47
CA HIS A 91 2.76 6.31 8.86
C HIS A 91 3.47 5.06 9.38
N ILE A 92 4.68 5.23 9.90
CA ILE A 92 5.37 4.18 10.66
C ILE A 92 4.97 4.37 12.12
N THR A 93 4.22 3.41 12.64
CA THR A 93 3.68 3.45 14.00
C THR A 93 4.26 2.33 14.84
N HIS A 94 4.43 2.59 16.12
CA HIS A 94 4.88 1.57 17.07
C HIS A 94 3.81 1.41 18.15
N ASP A 95 3.26 0.20 18.27
CA ASP A 95 2.36 -0.10 19.36
C ASP A 95 3.17 -0.43 20.61
N GLN A 96 3.19 0.51 21.56
CA GLN A 96 3.88 0.36 22.85
C GLN A 96 3.36 -0.84 23.68
N LYS A 97 2.14 -1.31 23.45
CA LYS A 97 1.55 -2.45 24.17
C LYS A 97 1.92 -3.79 23.55
N LYS A 98 2.06 -3.85 22.23
CA LYS A 98 2.34 -5.09 21.47
C LYS A 98 3.79 -5.20 21.01
N SER A 99 4.62 -4.18 21.25
CA SER A 99 6.00 -4.07 20.77
C SER A 99 6.14 -4.38 19.27
N SER A 100 5.11 -3.99 18.50
CA SER A 100 5.00 -4.29 17.08
C SER A 100 4.96 -3.00 16.28
N THR A 101 5.73 -2.96 15.20
CA THR A 101 5.72 -1.84 14.25
C THR A 101 4.66 -2.11 13.20
N TYR A 102 3.78 -1.14 12.97
CA TYR A 102 2.79 -1.17 11.89
C TYR A 102 3.14 -0.12 10.84
N TYR A 103 3.06 -0.52 9.58
CA TYR A 103 3.11 0.38 8.44
C TYR A 103 1.67 0.65 8.03
N LEU A 104 1.22 1.88 8.26
CA LEU A 104 -0.15 2.28 8.00
C LEU A 104 -0.17 3.22 6.79
N LEU A 105 -1.12 2.99 5.88
CA LEU A 105 -1.39 3.90 4.78
C LEU A 105 -2.72 4.59 5.00
N TYR A 106 -2.68 5.91 5.01
CA TYR A 106 -3.82 6.79 5.12
C TYR A 106 -4.22 7.24 3.72
N VAL A 107 -5.49 7.04 3.39
CA VAL A 107 -6.12 7.44 2.13
C VAL A 107 -7.39 8.19 2.49
N GLY A 108 -7.33 9.52 2.52
CA GLY A 108 -8.42 10.35 3.05
C GLY A 108 -8.79 9.97 4.50
N ASP A 109 -9.99 9.43 4.71
CA ASP A 109 -10.48 8.99 6.02
C ASP A 109 -10.25 7.50 6.34
N ARG A 110 -9.63 6.76 5.40
CA ARG A 110 -9.35 5.32 5.51
C ARG A 110 -7.92 5.03 5.88
N VAL A 111 -7.74 3.96 6.63
CA VAL A 111 -6.43 3.46 7.07
C VAL A 111 -6.28 1.99 6.74
N ILE A 112 -5.17 1.66 6.09
CA ILE A 112 -4.81 0.33 5.59
C ILE A 112 -3.60 -0.16 6.39
N GLY A 113 -3.55 -1.46 6.71
CA GLY A 113 -2.41 -2.09 7.41
C GLY A 113 -2.57 -2.23 8.92
N TYR A 114 -3.64 -1.68 9.51
CA TYR A 114 -3.95 -1.90 10.93
C TYR A 114 -4.65 -3.25 11.18
N THR A 115 -5.71 -3.52 10.42
CA THR A 115 -6.39 -4.82 10.42
C THR A 115 -5.93 -5.60 9.20
N GLU A 116 -5.57 -6.86 9.41
CA GLU A 116 -5.11 -7.72 8.32
C GLU A 116 -6.22 -7.92 7.28
N GLY A 117 -5.88 -7.71 6.00
CA GLY A 117 -6.78 -7.96 4.88
C GLY A 117 -7.92 -6.95 4.70
N THR A 118 -7.93 -5.81 5.40
CA THR A 118 -8.97 -4.79 5.19
C THR A 118 -8.52 -3.37 5.55
N HIS A 119 -9.36 -2.39 5.22
CA HIS A 119 -9.21 -0.99 5.64
C HIS A 119 -10.22 -0.64 6.73
N VAL A 120 -9.83 0.28 7.59
CA VAL A 120 -10.66 0.80 8.69
C VAL A 120 -10.81 2.31 8.55
N GLN A 121 -11.82 2.89 9.20
CA GLN A 121 -11.89 4.35 9.32
C GLN A 121 -10.86 4.84 10.35
N ILE A 122 -10.32 6.04 10.16
CA ILE A 122 -9.35 6.65 11.07
C ILE A 122 -9.85 6.71 12.52
N ASN A 123 -11.15 6.90 12.74
CA ASN A 123 -11.79 6.93 14.06
C ASN A 123 -11.85 5.57 14.77
N GLN A 124 -11.59 4.46 14.07
CA GLN A 124 -11.54 3.11 14.63
C GLN A 124 -10.14 2.77 15.16
N LEU A 125 -9.13 3.58 14.85
CA LEU A 125 -7.79 3.39 15.40
C LEU A 125 -7.79 3.76 16.89
N PRO A 126 -7.23 2.90 17.76
CA PRO A 126 -7.07 3.23 19.16
C PRO A 126 -6.05 4.36 19.35
N ASN A 127 -6.32 5.26 20.29
CA ASN A 127 -5.43 6.37 20.68
C ASN A 127 -4.03 5.93 21.17
N SER A 128 -3.80 4.62 21.33
CA SER A 128 -2.48 4.06 21.67
C SER A 128 -1.54 3.91 20.47
N ILE A 129 -2.04 4.04 19.24
CA ILE A 129 -1.21 4.04 18.04
C ILE A 129 -0.64 5.44 17.87
N ILE A 130 0.69 5.53 17.97
CA ILE A 130 1.41 6.78 17.83
C ILE A 130 2.31 6.66 16.60
N SER A 131 2.14 7.59 15.67
CA SER A 131 3.02 7.75 14.50
C SER A 131 4.35 8.33 14.94
N HIS A 132 5.43 7.65 14.57
CA HIS A 132 6.79 8.12 14.80
C HIS A 132 7.34 8.82 13.55
N HIS A 133 6.96 8.32 12.38
CA HIS A 133 7.31 8.91 11.10
C HIS A 133 6.06 8.99 10.23
N GLU A 134 5.92 10.11 9.54
CA GLU A 134 4.81 10.41 8.64
C GLU A 134 5.42 10.88 7.32
N TYR A 135 5.06 10.19 6.24
CA TYR A 135 5.57 10.46 4.91
C TYR A 135 4.39 10.79 3.99
N PRO A 136 4.19 12.07 3.67
CA PRO A 136 3.25 12.47 2.63
C PRO A 136 3.71 11.92 1.29
N MET A 137 2.82 11.23 0.58
CA MET A 137 3.11 10.62 -0.71
C MET A 137 2.71 11.61 -1.82
N PRO A 138 3.66 12.17 -2.58
CA PRO A 138 3.32 13.05 -3.69
C PRO A 138 2.51 12.29 -4.74
N ALA A 139 1.63 12.99 -5.45
CA ALA A 139 0.89 12.42 -6.55
C ALA A 139 1.84 11.94 -7.66
N LEU A 140 1.55 10.77 -8.21
CA LEU A 140 2.26 10.21 -9.36
C LEU A 140 1.64 10.84 -10.62
N ASN A 141 2.28 11.86 -11.17
CA ASN A 141 1.87 12.53 -12.42
C ASN A 141 2.24 11.71 -13.66
#